data_AF-A0A7S0YQ58-F1
#
_entry.id   AF-A0A7S0YQ58-F1
#
_cell.length_a   1.000
_cell.length_b   1.000
_cell.length_c   1.000
_cell.angle_alpha   90.00
_cell.angle_beta   90.00
_cell.angle_gamma   90.00
#
_symmetry.space_group_name_H-M   'P 1'
#
loop_
_entity.id
_entity.type
_entity.pdbx_description
1 polymer ?
#
loop_
_entity_poly.entity_id
_entity_poly.type
_entity_poly.pdbx_seq_one_letter_code
_entity_poly.pdbx_strand_id
1 'polypeptide(L)'
;MHSICTDAGRMHFALSRTAQSCFNTSFTTVMSFVAAGLTPVMPIHAFSVFAGMVMAVNYLLVISFTPTAVYIYNVHMSDQGGCCCLSSRERERCRWQAAPTHDTAEARAKDPLYKALCAPSASSATSIVTPLQMEEQQPASARTPSQHQRETLESMLSKMGAVERLLYHKYSPFLTGGKPNAPFYRKPAACLIIASFLAYFCYMLSCAAQLTPPKTEELWFPESHMHNAEFFSRLANGWKGTADNAYMKAALVTGVLRMERPDYNWFFPGRERGEVKFDPMFDLSKAEQQRFFIKACDEAQAQECEEGPSNSPCKGGMLVRAGREVSCPVRDLIDFWKVG
;
A
#
# COMPACT_ATOMS: atom_id res chain seq x y z
N MET A 1 -19.25 33.57 7.53
CA MET A 1 -18.59 32.85 8.64
C MET A 1 -19.68 32.28 9.54
N HIS A 2 -19.85 30.95 9.57
CA HIS A 2 -20.77 30.33 10.52
C HIS A 2 -20.21 30.49 11.94
N SER A 3 -21.00 31.08 12.82
CA SER A 3 -20.61 31.31 14.21
C SER A 3 -20.37 29.98 14.92
N ILE A 4 -19.16 29.81 15.50
CA ILE A 4 -18.73 28.65 16.31
C ILE A 4 -19.62 28.47 17.56
N CYS A 5 -20.52 29.42 17.80
CA CYS A 5 -21.47 29.37 18.89
C CYS A 5 -22.61 28.36 18.66
N THR A 6 -22.82 27.95 17.41
CA THR A 6 -23.82 26.92 17.02
C THR A 6 -23.17 25.55 16.90
N ASP A 7 -23.90 24.47 17.20
CA ASP A 7 -23.38 23.09 17.04
C ASP A 7 -23.00 22.80 15.58
N ALA A 8 -23.73 23.37 14.62
CA ALA A 8 -23.39 23.33 13.21
C ALA A 8 -22.05 24.02 12.89
N GLY A 9 -21.78 25.19 13.49
CA GLY A 9 -20.51 25.92 13.31
C GLY A 9 -19.31 25.16 13.88
N ARG A 10 -19.48 24.47 15.01
CA ARG A 10 -18.44 23.63 15.63
C ARG A 10 -18.14 22.39 14.80
N MET A 11 -19.20 21.73 14.31
CA MET A 11 -19.06 20.58 13.41
C MET A 11 -18.34 21.00 12.13
N HIS A 12 -18.70 22.14 11.53
CA HIS A 12 -18.02 22.65 10.34
C HIS A 12 -16.53 22.92 10.60
N PHE A 13 -16.19 23.54 11.73
CA PHE A 13 -14.79 23.80 12.10
C PHE A 13 -13.97 22.51 12.27
N ALA A 14 -14.51 21.54 13.00
CA ALA A 14 -13.85 20.24 13.19
C ALA A 14 -13.74 19.46 11.88
N LEU A 15 -14.83 19.38 11.11
CA LEU A 15 -14.89 18.66 9.84
C LEU A 15 -13.95 19.26 8.80
N SER A 16 -13.85 20.59 8.68
CA SER A 16 -12.97 21.24 7.71
C SER A 16 -11.49 20.85 7.90
N ARG A 17 -11.01 20.78 9.14
CA ARG A 17 -9.61 20.40 9.46
C ARG A 17 -9.38 18.90 9.30
N THR A 18 -10.31 18.09 9.81
CA THR A 18 -10.21 16.63 9.73
C THR A 18 -10.33 16.16 8.28
N ALA A 19 -11.22 16.76 7.48
CA ALA A 19 -11.38 16.44 6.06
C ALA A 19 -10.09 16.65 5.29
N GLN A 20 -9.37 17.76 5.51
CA GLN A 20 -8.09 18.01 4.84
C GLN A 20 -7.03 16.95 5.21
N SER A 21 -6.94 16.60 6.50
CA SER A 21 -5.99 15.58 6.96
C SER A 21 -6.33 14.19 6.42
N CYS A 22 -7.59 13.77 6.52
CA CYS A 22 -8.07 12.47 6.05
C CYS A 22 -8.06 12.36 4.52
N PHE A 23 -8.23 13.48 3.80
CA PHE A 23 -8.10 13.52 2.36
C PHE A 23 -6.68 13.20 1.93
N ASN A 24 -5.68 13.85 2.52
CA ASN A 24 -4.28 13.61 2.15
C ASN A 24 -3.86 12.14 2.36
N THR A 25 -4.26 11.52 3.47
CA THR A 25 -3.93 10.11 3.75
C THR A 25 -4.67 9.15 2.82
N SER A 26 -5.96 9.37 2.56
CA SER A 26 -6.75 8.51 1.67
C SER A 26 -6.29 8.67 0.21
N PHE A 27 -6.03 9.90 -0.23
CA PHE A 27 -5.56 10.23 -1.58
C PHE A 27 -4.20 9.58 -1.88
N THR A 28 -3.23 9.71 -0.98
CA THR A 28 -1.92 9.08 -1.14
C THR A 28 -2.03 7.56 -1.20
N THR A 29 -2.87 6.94 -0.37
CA THR A 29 -3.12 5.49 -0.40
C THR A 29 -3.77 5.04 -1.71
N VAL A 30 -4.78 5.76 -2.19
CA VAL A 30 -5.43 5.49 -3.48
C VAL A 30 -4.42 5.61 -4.61
N MET A 31 -3.58 6.65 -4.62
CA MET A 31 -2.56 6.84 -5.65
C MET A 31 -1.49 5.74 -5.64
N SER A 32 -1.10 5.22 -4.47
CA SER A 32 -0.22 4.05 -4.39
C SER A 32 -0.83 2.80 -5.05
N PHE A 33 -2.13 2.56 -4.84
CA PHE A 33 -2.82 1.44 -5.50
C PHE A 33 -2.99 1.68 -7.01
N VAL A 34 -3.33 2.90 -7.43
CA VAL A 34 -3.41 3.23 -8.87
C VAL A 34 -2.06 3.06 -9.55
N ALA A 35 -0.96 3.47 -8.91
CA ALA A 35 0.39 3.26 -9.43
C ALA A 35 0.75 1.76 -9.53
N ALA A 36 0.40 0.97 -8.51
CA ALA A 36 0.57 -0.49 -8.55
C ALA A 36 -0.27 -1.13 -9.67
N GLY A 37 -1.40 -0.53 -10.04
CA GLY A 37 -2.26 -0.98 -11.13
C GLY A 37 -1.67 -0.81 -12.52
N LEU A 38 -0.57 -0.07 -12.69
CA LEU A 38 0.10 0.06 -14.00
C LEU A 38 0.91 -1.18 -14.40
N THR A 39 1.03 -2.17 -13.51
CA THR A 39 1.76 -3.41 -13.79
C THR A 39 1.06 -4.27 -14.85
N PRO A 40 1.82 -4.91 -15.78
CA PRO A 40 1.25 -5.84 -16.76
C PRO A 40 0.80 -7.19 -16.15
N VAL A 41 1.04 -7.40 -14.85
CA VAL A 41 0.70 -8.64 -14.15
C VAL A 41 -0.76 -8.62 -13.71
N MET A 42 -1.59 -9.44 -14.38
CA MET A 42 -3.06 -9.44 -14.23
C MET A 42 -3.57 -9.50 -12.77
N PRO A 43 -3.10 -10.40 -11.88
CA PRO A 43 -3.57 -10.44 -10.50
C PRO A 43 -3.30 -9.15 -9.72
N ILE A 44 -2.12 -8.54 -9.92
CA ILE A 44 -1.72 -7.32 -9.21
C ILE A 44 -2.52 -6.12 -9.73
N HIS A 45 -2.73 -6.05 -11.04
CA HIS A 45 -3.59 -5.02 -11.65
C HIS A 45 -5.02 -5.10 -11.10
N ALA A 46 -5.65 -6.27 -11.13
CA ALA A 46 -7.03 -6.43 -10.67
C ALA A 46 -7.18 -6.11 -9.17
N PHE A 47 -6.27 -6.61 -8.34
CA PHE A 47 -6.26 -6.35 -6.89
C PHE A 47 -6.12 -4.86 -6.58
N SER A 48 -5.16 -4.19 -7.22
CA SER A 48 -4.86 -2.80 -6.94
C SER A 48 -5.97 -1.85 -7.38
N VAL A 49 -6.58 -2.07 -8.55
CA VAL A 49 -7.75 -1.30 -9.00
C VAL A 49 -8.93 -1.47 -8.03
N PHE A 50 -9.21 -2.70 -7.59
CA PHE A 50 -10.25 -2.97 -6.60
C PHE A 50 -9.98 -2.28 -5.26
N ALA A 51 -8.77 -2.45 -4.70
CA ALA A 51 -8.38 -1.85 -3.44
C ALA A 51 -8.43 -0.31 -3.49
N GLY A 52 -7.98 0.31 -4.59
CA GLY A 52 -8.06 1.75 -4.81
C GLY A 52 -9.50 2.26 -4.79
N MET A 53 -10.43 1.56 -5.46
CA MET A 53 -11.86 1.91 -5.42
C MET A 53 -12.45 1.79 -4.02
N VAL A 54 -12.15 0.70 -3.29
CA VAL A 54 -12.63 0.50 -1.91
C VAL A 54 -12.14 1.63 -1.00
N MET A 55 -10.88 2.03 -1.11
CA MET A 55 -10.33 3.13 -0.29
C MET A 55 -10.97 4.48 -0.62
N ALA A 56 -11.24 4.75 -1.90
CA ALA A 56 -11.94 5.97 -2.32
C ALA A 56 -13.39 6.00 -1.77
N VAL A 57 -14.13 4.90 -1.87
CA VAL A 57 -15.49 4.77 -1.30
C VAL A 57 -15.46 4.88 0.22
N ASN A 58 -14.48 4.27 0.88
CA ASN A 58 -14.31 4.37 2.33
C ASN A 58 -14.11 5.82 2.78
N TYR A 59 -13.32 6.62 2.07
CA TYR A 59 -13.16 8.04 2.37
C TYR A 59 -14.51 8.80 2.28
N LEU A 60 -15.28 8.56 1.21
CA LEU A 60 -16.60 9.16 1.04
C LEU A 60 -17.58 8.74 2.15
N LEU A 61 -17.55 7.47 2.54
CA LEU A 61 -18.36 6.94 3.63
C LEU A 61 -17.97 7.57 4.96
N VAL A 62 -16.68 7.66 5.28
CA VAL A 62 -16.20 8.24 6.55
C VAL A 62 -16.58 9.72 6.64
N ILE A 63 -16.39 10.51 5.58
CA ILE A 63 -16.70 11.95 5.59
C ILE A 63 -18.20 12.24 5.65
N SER A 64 -19.05 11.37 5.11
CA SER A 64 -20.52 11.55 5.17
C SER A 64 -21.13 10.95 6.44
N PHE A 65 -20.74 9.73 6.81
CA PHE A 65 -21.32 8.98 7.90
C PHE A 65 -20.87 9.46 9.29
N THR A 66 -19.58 9.75 9.47
CA THR A 66 -19.02 10.15 10.78
C THR A 66 -19.65 11.44 11.32
N PRO A 67 -19.74 12.56 10.58
CA PRO A 67 -20.37 13.76 11.11
C PRO A 67 -21.86 13.54 11.36
N THR A 68 -22.54 12.72 10.55
CA THR A 68 -23.96 12.36 10.76
C THR A 68 -24.13 11.60 12.07
N ALA A 69 -23.31 10.57 12.33
CA ALA A 69 -23.34 9.79 13.56
C ALA A 69 -23.04 10.65 14.80
N VAL A 70 -22.01 11.50 14.72
CA VAL A 70 -21.64 12.42 15.82
C VAL A 70 -22.73 13.47 16.04
N TYR A 71 -23.37 13.98 14.99
CA TYR A 71 -24.48 14.93 15.11
C TYR A 71 -25.68 14.28 15.80
N ILE A 72 -26.08 13.07 15.37
CA ILE A 72 -27.17 12.32 16.00
C ILE A 72 -26.86 12.05 17.47
N TYR A 73 -25.63 11.64 17.79
CA TYR A 73 -25.20 11.40 19.16
C TYR A 73 -25.35 12.64 20.05
N ASN A 74 -24.85 13.80 19.59
CA ASN A 74 -24.92 15.04 20.37
C ASN A 74 -26.35 15.60 20.52
N VAL A 75 -27.27 15.26 19.61
CA VAL A 75 -28.66 15.73 19.69
C VAL A 75 -29.55 14.77 20.47
N HIS A 76 -29.34 13.46 20.34
CA HIS A 76 -30.28 12.44 20.86
C HIS A 76 -29.73 11.63 22.04
N MET A 77 -28.41 11.45 22.14
CA MET A 77 -27.78 10.56 23.12
C MET A 77 -27.02 11.28 24.23
N SER A 78 -26.71 12.57 24.09
CA SER A 78 -26.02 13.33 25.15
C SER A 78 -26.84 13.46 26.43
N ASP A 79 -28.18 13.53 26.32
CA ASP A 79 -29.09 13.62 27.46
C ASP A 79 -29.42 12.27 28.09
N GLN A 80 -29.16 11.17 27.37
CA GLN A 80 -29.33 9.82 27.88
C GLN A 80 -28.01 9.36 28.49
N GLY A 81 -27.73 9.84 29.71
CA GLY A 81 -26.56 9.43 30.49
C GLY A 81 -26.48 7.91 30.67
N GLY A 82 -25.85 7.22 29.72
CA GLY A 82 -25.35 5.85 29.80
C GLY A 82 -26.31 4.73 30.19
N CYS A 83 -27.62 4.97 30.33
CA CYS A 83 -28.54 4.00 30.90
C CYS A 83 -29.81 3.84 30.04
N CYS A 84 -29.64 3.20 28.89
CA CYS A 84 -30.76 2.69 28.11
C CYS A 84 -30.78 1.16 28.13
N CYS A 85 -31.85 0.64 28.73
CA CYS A 85 -32.40 -0.70 28.54
C CYS A 85 -31.70 -1.85 29.29
N LEU A 86 -32.02 -2.04 30.58
CA LEU A 86 -32.38 -3.35 31.14
C LEU A 86 -33.21 -3.15 32.44
N SER A 87 -34.50 -3.51 32.34
CA SER A 87 -35.51 -3.58 33.41
C SER A 87 -36.21 -2.27 33.85
N SER A 88 -37.51 -2.21 33.56
CA SER A 88 -38.45 -1.15 33.96
C SER A 88 -38.70 -1.06 35.47
N ARG A 89 -37.95 -1.79 36.31
CA ARG A 89 -38.19 -1.91 37.75
C ARG A 89 -37.19 -1.16 38.64
N GLU A 90 -36.13 -0.56 38.07
CA GLU A 90 -35.12 0.19 38.83
C GLU A 90 -35.03 1.70 38.49
N ARG A 91 -36.06 2.27 37.83
CA ARG A 91 -36.10 3.70 37.49
C ARG A 91 -35.98 4.64 38.70
N GLU A 92 -36.32 4.20 39.90
CA GLU A 92 -36.23 5.02 41.11
C GLU A 92 -34.84 4.99 41.77
N ARG A 93 -33.99 4.02 41.44
CA ARG A 93 -32.68 3.84 42.09
C ARG A 93 -31.53 4.55 41.36
N CYS A 94 -31.67 4.81 40.06
CA CYS A 94 -30.80 5.74 39.30
C CYS A 94 -31.20 7.22 39.47
N ARG A 95 -32.11 7.54 40.39
CA ARG A 95 -32.51 8.92 40.73
C ARG A 95 -31.43 9.69 41.50
N TRP A 96 -30.37 9.01 41.94
CA TRP A 96 -29.23 9.64 42.61
C TRP A 96 -28.09 9.81 41.61
N GLN A 97 -27.89 11.07 41.20
CA GLN A 97 -26.76 11.62 40.43
C GLN A 97 -26.79 11.59 38.89
N ALA A 98 -27.92 11.31 38.25
CA ALA A 98 -28.20 12.00 36.99
C ALA A 98 -28.75 13.40 37.33
N ALA A 99 -27.89 14.28 37.84
CA ALA A 99 -28.16 15.70 37.67
C ALA A 99 -28.41 15.89 36.17
N PRO A 100 -29.44 16.65 35.75
CA PRO A 100 -29.52 17.07 34.35
C PRO A 100 -28.14 17.60 34.04
N THR A 101 -27.43 16.96 33.10
CA THR A 101 -26.08 17.38 32.75
C THR A 101 -26.20 18.86 32.52
N HIS A 102 -25.54 19.60 33.42
CA HIS A 102 -25.46 21.04 33.45
C HIS A 102 -25.56 21.54 32.03
N ASP A 103 -26.60 22.32 31.79
CA ASP A 103 -26.90 23.05 30.57
C ASP A 103 -25.66 23.06 29.67
N THR A 104 -25.66 22.30 28.56
CA THR A 104 -24.51 22.30 27.66
C THR A 104 -24.14 23.73 27.32
N ALA A 105 -25.08 24.69 27.35
CA ALA A 105 -24.81 26.13 27.31
C ALA A 105 -23.89 26.67 28.43
N GLU A 106 -23.99 26.22 29.68
CA GLU A 106 -23.12 26.65 30.79
C GLU A 106 -21.73 25.99 30.74
N ALA A 107 -21.65 24.70 30.38
CA ALA A 107 -20.36 24.06 30.08
C ALA A 107 -19.69 24.69 28.85
N ARG A 108 -20.48 25.15 27.86
CA ARG A 108 -20.04 25.93 26.69
C ARG A 108 -19.61 27.35 27.08
N ALA A 109 -20.29 28.02 28.00
CA ALA A 109 -19.94 29.36 28.49
C ALA A 109 -18.61 29.39 29.27
N LYS A 110 -18.20 28.24 29.83
CA LYS A 110 -16.91 28.04 30.50
C LYS A 110 -15.77 27.68 29.53
N ASP A 111 -16.06 27.38 28.26
CA ASP A 111 -15.03 27.12 27.24
C ASP A 111 -14.38 28.45 26.79
N PRO A 112 -13.08 28.66 27.02
CA PRO A 112 -12.39 29.93 26.74
C PRO A 112 -12.42 30.31 25.26
N LEU A 113 -12.49 29.32 24.37
CA LEU A 113 -12.54 29.51 22.92
C LEU A 113 -13.94 29.95 22.49
N TYR A 114 -14.99 29.40 23.12
CA TYR A 114 -16.35 29.90 22.97
C TYR A 114 -16.48 31.32 23.51
N LYS A 115 -15.97 31.61 24.71
CA LYS A 115 -16.03 32.96 25.31
C LYS A 115 -15.30 34.02 24.48
N ALA A 116 -14.18 33.67 23.84
CA ALA A 116 -13.44 34.59 22.97
C ALA A 116 -14.13 34.88 21.62
N LEU A 117 -14.93 33.94 21.11
CA LEU A 117 -15.56 34.04 19.78
C LEU A 117 -17.08 34.33 19.83
N CYS A 118 -17.71 34.12 20.98
CA CYS A 118 -19.17 34.15 21.18
C CYS A 118 -19.63 35.10 22.28
N ALA A 119 -18.73 35.72 23.06
CA ALA A 119 -19.15 36.77 23.98
C ALA A 119 -19.71 37.95 23.17
N PRO A 120 -20.83 38.55 23.60
CA PRO A 120 -21.37 39.72 22.93
C PRO A 120 -20.33 40.85 23.04
N SER A 121 -19.63 41.15 21.94
CA SER A 121 -18.86 42.39 21.87
C SER A 121 -19.87 43.53 21.81
N ALA A 122 -20.03 44.22 22.93
CA ALA A 122 -20.76 45.48 22.98
C ALA A 122 -19.97 46.56 22.24
N SER A 123 -19.96 46.52 20.90
CA SER A 123 -19.66 47.66 20.03
C SER A 123 -19.81 47.26 18.55
N SER A 124 -20.94 47.67 17.98
CA SER A 124 -21.07 48.40 16.71
C SER A 124 -20.43 47.86 15.42
N ALA A 125 -21.34 47.71 14.44
CA ALA A 125 -21.14 47.73 13.00
C ALA A 125 -19.97 48.60 12.52
N THR A 126 -19.21 48.10 11.53
CA THR A 126 -19.04 48.70 10.19
C THR A 126 -18.28 47.71 9.30
N SER A 127 -18.80 47.54 8.09
CA SER A 127 -18.23 46.83 6.93
C SER A 127 -16.77 47.19 6.62
N ILE A 128 -16.00 46.24 6.08
CA ILE A 128 -15.22 46.38 4.82
C ILE A 128 -14.79 44.99 4.34
N VAL A 129 -15.19 44.69 3.11
CA VAL A 129 -14.71 43.62 2.22
C VAL A 129 -13.41 44.11 1.57
N THR A 130 -12.32 43.33 1.50
CA THR A 130 -11.55 42.90 0.29
C THR A 130 -10.29 42.06 0.72
N PRO A 131 -9.50 41.40 -0.17
CA PRO A 131 -9.36 39.94 -0.17
C PRO A 131 -7.92 39.41 0.12
N LEU A 132 -7.83 38.08 0.18
CA LEU A 132 -6.64 37.21 0.08
C LEU A 132 -5.32 37.90 -0.33
N GLN A 133 -4.38 37.97 0.61
CA GLN A 133 -2.96 37.79 0.33
C GLN A 133 -2.42 36.68 1.25
N MET A 134 -1.79 35.69 0.61
CA MET A 134 -0.84 34.78 1.25
C MET A 134 0.28 35.64 1.82
N GLU A 135 0.40 35.69 3.15
CA GLU A 135 1.57 36.27 3.80
C GLU A 135 2.45 35.17 4.38
N GLU A 136 3.71 35.36 4.08
CA GLU A 136 4.89 34.53 4.28
C GLU A 136 5.15 34.23 5.75
N GLN A 137 5.56 32.99 6.04
CA GLN A 137 6.01 32.57 7.36
C GLN A 137 7.29 33.34 7.74
N GLN A 138 7.19 34.20 8.76
CA GLN A 138 8.33 34.66 9.55
C GLN A 138 8.09 34.47 11.05
N PRO A 139 9.16 34.30 11.85
CA PRO A 139 9.17 33.39 12.97
C PRO A 139 8.54 33.96 14.23
N ALA A 140 7.91 33.07 14.99
CA ALA A 140 7.29 33.32 16.28
C ALA A 140 8.33 33.86 17.29
N SER A 141 8.41 35.18 17.42
CA SER A 141 8.94 35.83 18.60
C SER A 141 8.04 35.53 19.79
N ALA A 142 8.63 35.03 20.87
CA ALA A 142 7.98 34.52 22.07
C ALA A 142 7.05 35.57 22.73
N ARG A 143 5.77 35.58 22.35
CA ARG A 143 4.71 36.18 23.18
C ARG A 143 4.37 35.19 24.29
N THR A 144 4.59 35.63 25.52
CA THR A 144 4.09 34.98 26.73
C THR A 144 2.59 34.73 26.57
N PRO A 145 2.09 33.49 26.74
CA PRO A 145 0.66 33.22 26.59
C PRO A 145 -0.13 34.07 27.59
N SER A 146 -1.22 34.69 27.12
CA SER A 146 -2.11 35.49 27.96
C SER A 146 -2.68 34.66 29.10
N GLN A 147 -3.02 35.26 30.24
CA GLN A 147 -3.59 34.56 31.41
C GLN A 147 -4.76 33.64 31.02
N HIS A 148 -5.59 34.09 30.06
CA HIS A 148 -6.70 33.31 29.50
C HIS A 148 -6.25 32.00 28.84
N GLN A 149 -5.14 32.00 28.09
CA GLN A 149 -4.59 30.78 27.48
C GLN A 149 -4.07 29.77 28.50
N ARG A 150 -3.58 30.23 29.66
CA ARG A 150 -3.12 29.33 30.74
C ARG A 150 -4.28 28.60 31.40
N GLU A 151 -5.35 29.32 31.74
CA GLU A 151 -6.57 28.73 32.32
C GLU A 151 -7.25 27.75 31.35
N THR A 152 -7.19 28.04 30.04
CA THR A 152 -7.71 27.14 28.99
C THR A 152 -6.94 25.83 28.93
N LEU A 153 -5.61 25.89 29.02
CA LEU A 153 -4.73 24.74 28.93
C LEU A 153 -4.89 23.82 30.14
N GLU A 154 -5.04 24.38 31.34
CA GLU A 154 -5.28 23.61 32.58
C GLU A 154 -6.65 22.91 32.57
N SER A 155 -7.68 23.60 32.08
CA SER A 155 -9.02 23.01 31.86
C SER A 155 -8.96 21.84 30.87
N MET A 156 -8.24 21.99 29.76
CA MET A 156 -8.04 20.90 28.79
C MET A 156 -7.23 19.73 29.39
N LEU A 157 -6.15 20.01 30.12
CA LEU A 157 -5.30 18.99 30.78
C LEU A 157 -6.06 18.18 31.83
N SER A 158 -7.03 18.79 32.53
CA SER A 158 -7.87 18.11 33.51
C SER A 158 -8.80 17.06 32.90
N LYS A 159 -9.20 17.24 31.63
CA LYS A 159 -10.06 16.34 30.87
C LYS A 159 -9.30 15.27 30.09
N MET A 160 -7.97 15.36 30.03
CA MET A 160 -7.14 14.43 29.27
C MET A 160 -7.04 13.06 29.94
N GLY A 161 -7.06 12.02 29.11
CA GLY A 161 -6.81 10.64 29.53
C GLY A 161 -5.39 10.47 30.11
N ALA A 162 -5.17 9.38 30.85
CA ALA A 162 -3.86 9.09 31.43
C ALA A 162 -2.74 9.01 30.36
N VAL A 163 -3.06 8.47 29.18
CA VAL A 163 -2.12 8.34 28.05
C VAL A 163 -1.76 9.71 27.46
N GLU A 164 -2.75 10.58 27.28
CA GLU A 164 -2.53 11.94 26.76
C GLU A 164 -1.68 12.76 27.72
N ARG A 165 -1.91 12.64 29.03
CA ARG A 165 -1.08 13.26 30.06
C ARG A 165 0.36 12.76 30.01
N LEU A 166 0.58 11.46 29.81
CA LEU A 166 1.92 10.90 29.65
C LEU A 166 2.61 11.44 28.39
N LEU A 167 1.89 11.51 27.26
CA LEU A 167 2.42 12.02 26.00
C LEU A 167 2.81 13.50 26.13
N TYR A 168 1.96 14.30 26.76
CA TYR A 168 2.18 15.73 26.92
C TYR A 168 3.30 16.04 27.92
N HIS A 169 3.26 15.44 29.12
CA HIS A 169 4.20 15.80 30.19
C HIS A 169 5.55 15.09 30.12
N LYS A 170 5.62 13.87 29.57
CA LYS A 170 6.88 13.10 29.56
C LYS A 170 7.46 12.98 28.15
N TYR A 171 6.65 12.63 27.16
CA TYR A 171 7.15 12.31 25.81
C TYR A 171 7.49 13.56 24.98
N SER A 172 6.58 14.52 24.90
CA SER A 172 6.79 15.77 24.15
C SER A 172 8.03 16.55 24.60
N PRO A 173 8.24 16.84 25.91
CA PRO A 173 9.43 17.58 26.34
C PRO A 173 10.73 16.78 26.21
N PHE A 174 10.67 15.45 26.25
CA PHE A 174 11.82 14.59 25.98
C PHE A 174 12.30 14.70 24.52
N LEU A 175 11.37 14.74 23.56
CA LEU A 175 11.69 14.90 22.14
C LEU A 175 12.02 16.35 21.76
N THR A 176 11.24 17.30 22.24
CA THR A 176 11.33 18.71 21.80
C THR A 176 12.36 19.52 22.58
N GLY A 177 12.86 19.01 23.71
CA GLY A 177 13.77 19.72 24.62
C GLY A 177 13.01 20.79 25.39
N GLY A 178 12.91 20.63 26.71
CA GLY A 178 11.90 21.29 27.55
C GLY A 178 11.91 22.83 27.69
N LYS A 179 12.60 23.63 26.86
CA LYS A 179 12.51 25.11 26.88
C LYS A 179 12.69 25.73 25.48
N PRO A 180 11.74 26.55 24.99
CA PRO A 180 11.76 27.11 23.63
C PRO A 180 12.79 28.23 23.37
N ASN A 181 13.42 28.81 24.40
CA ASN A 181 14.23 30.03 24.25
C ASN A 181 15.73 29.86 24.57
N ALA A 182 16.28 28.63 24.55
CA ALA A 182 17.73 28.44 24.68
C ALA A 182 18.36 28.38 23.27
N PRO A 183 19.20 29.37 22.88
CA PRO A 183 19.64 29.54 21.49
C PRO A 183 20.56 28.43 20.95
N PHE A 184 20.99 27.49 21.80
CA PHE A 184 21.92 26.43 21.38
C PHE A 184 21.84 25.18 22.26
N TYR A 185 20.65 24.79 22.71
CA TYR A 185 20.51 23.49 23.38
C TYR A 185 20.39 22.41 22.31
N ARG A 186 21.54 21.80 21.95
CA ARG A 186 21.57 20.57 21.13
C ARG A 186 20.51 19.63 21.71
N LYS A 187 19.63 19.08 20.87
CA LYS A 187 18.59 18.12 21.27
C LYS A 187 19.15 16.71 21.06
N PRO A 188 20.06 16.20 21.94
CA PRO A 188 20.81 14.98 21.66
C PRO A 188 19.88 13.79 21.46
N ALA A 189 18.79 13.69 22.23
CA ALA A 189 17.82 12.59 22.09
C ALA A 189 17.17 12.55 20.70
N ALA A 190 16.68 13.69 20.19
CA ALA A 190 16.08 13.76 18.86
C ALA A 190 17.11 13.47 17.76
N CYS A 191 18.33 14.02 17.85
CA CYS A 191 19.40 13.75 16.89
C CYS A 191 19.83 12.27 16.90
N LEU A 192 19.93 11.64 18.08
CA LEU A 192 20.26 10.23 18.20
C LEU A 192 19.18 9.34 17.60
N ILE A 193 17.90 9.64 17.84
CA ILE A 193 16.78 8.90 17.25
C ILE A 193 16.82 9.00 15.72
N ILE A 194 16.99 10.21 15.17
CA ILE A 194 17.08 10.41 13.72
C ILE A 194 18.28 9.64 13.14
N ALA A 195 19.45 9.72 13.79
CA ALA A 195 20.64 9.00 13.36
C ALA A 195 20.43 7.47 13.39
N SER A 196 19.78 6.94 14.43
CA SER A 196 19.48 5.50 14.50
C SER A 196 18.50 5.05 13.42
N PHE A 197 17.45 5.83 13.14
CA PHE A 197 16.51 5.50 12.06
C PHE A 197 17.17 5.59 10.68
N LEU A 198 18.04 6.58 10.46
CA LEU A 198 18.78 6.71 9.21
C LEU A 198 19.75 5.55 9.00
N ALA A 199 20.50 5.16 10.04
CA ALA A 199 21.39 4.01 9.99
C ALA A 199 20.62 2.72 9.69
N TYR A 200 19.47 2.51 10.36
CA TYR A 200 18.60 1.37 10.09
C TYR A 200 18.03 1.39 8.67
N PHE A 201 17.64 2.56 8.15
CA PHE A 201 17.17 2.70 6.78
C PHE A 201 18.25 2.34 5.75
N CYS A 202 19.47 2.85 5.91
CA CYS A 202 20.60 2.48 5.05
C CYS A 202 20.90 0.98 5.11
N TYR A 203 20.84 0.39 6.31
CA TYR A 203 21.01 -1.05 6.48
C TYR A 203 19.92 -1.85 5.73
N MET A 204 18.65 -1.51 5.92
CA MET A 204 17.54 -2.17 5.22
C MET A 204 17.63 -2.01 3.71
N LEU A 205 18.08 -0.85 3.22
CA LEU A 205 18.31 -0.63 1.78
C LEU A 205 19.44 -1.51 1.25
N SER A 206 20.50 -1.71 2.03
CA SER A 206 21.61 -2.60 1.65
C SER A 206 21.17 -4.07 1.60
N CYS A 207 20.28 -4.49 2.51
CA CYS A 207 19.67 -5.81 2.48
C CYS A 207 18.68 -5.95 1.31
N ALA A 208 17.89 -4.90 1.01
CA ALA A 208 16.95 -4.90 -0.10
C ALA A 208 17.66 -5.04 -1.45
N ALA A 209 18.84 -4.45 -1.60
CA ALA A 209 19.66 -4.60 -2.80
C ALA A 209 20.19 -6.03 -3.02
N GLN A 210 20.14 -6.90 -2.00
CA GLN A 210 20.56 -8.30 -2.07
C GLN A 210 19.39 -9.28 -2.25
N LEU A 211 18.17 -8.79 -2.43
CA LEU A 211 17.01 -9.64 -2.70
C LEU A 211 17.19 -10.37 -4.03
N THR A 212 17.15 -11.70 -3.98
CA THR A 212 17.16 -12.55 -5.17
C THR A 212 15.74 -12.99 -5.51
N PRO A 213 15.40 -13.17 -6.80
CA PRO A 213 14.11 -13.70 -7.17
C PRO A 213 13.92 -15.11 -6.59
N PRO A 214 12.69 -15.49 -6.22
CA PRO A 214 12.41 -16.81 -5.69
C PRO A 214 12.78 -17.88 -6.72
N LYS A 215 13.51 -18.91 -6.28
CA LYS A 215 13.96 -20.04 -7.12
C LYS A 215 13.05 -21.26 -7.03
N THR A 216 12.13 -21.25 -6.09
CA THR A 216 11.17 -22.32 -5.83
C THR A 216 9.79 -21.90 -6.32
N GLU A 217 8.93 -22.90 -6.53
CA GLU A 217 7.51 -22.69 -6.81
C GLU A 217 6.81 -21.88 -5.71
N GLU A 218 5.71 -21.22 -6.10
CA GLU A 218 4.90 -20.41 -5.20
C GLU A 218 4.26 -21.27 -4.10
N LEU A 219 4.50 -20.90 -2.84
CA LEU A 219 3.95 -21.59 -1.68
C LEU A 219 2.53 -21.08 -1.41
N TRP A 220 1.53 -21.88 -1.75
CA TRP A 220 0.11 -21.59 -1.48
C TRP A 220 -0.28 -21.79 -0.01
N PHE A 221 0.45 -22.64 0.68
CA PHE A 221 0.22 -23.01 2.08
C PHE A 221 1.45 -22.68 2.93
N PRO A 222 1.30 -22.58 4.26
CA PRO A 222 2.45 -22.51 5.16
C PRO A 222 3.40 -23.68 4.93
N GLU A 223 4.70 -23.49 5.17
CA GLU A 223 5.72 -24.52 4.94
C GLU A 223 5.46 -25.80 5.74
N SER A 224 4.86 -25.69 6.93
CA SER A 224 4.50 -26.84 7.78
C SER A 224 3.27 -27.62 7.31
N HIS A 225 2.53 -27.12 6.32
CA HIS A 225 1.35 -27.80 5.81
C HIS A 225 1.75 -29.07 5.03
N MET A 226 0.98 -30.16 5.20
CA MET A 226 1.26 -31.47 4.58
C MET A 226 1.51 -31.37 3.07
N HIS A 227 0.82 -30.47 2.37
CA HIS A 227 1.02 -30.25 0.94
C HIS A 227 2.46 -29.81 0.58
N ASN A 228 3.06 -28.95 1.39
CA ASN A 228 4.39 -28.40 1.10
C ASN A 228 5.49 -29.20 1.79
N ALA A 229 5.32 -29.49 3.09
CA ALA A 229 6.28 -30.24 3.90
C ALA A 229 6.44 -31.69 3.43
N GLU A 230 5.33 -32.36 3.12
CA GLU A 230 5.31 -33.81 2.92
C GLU A 230 5.16 -34.17 1.45
N PHE A 231 4.22 -33.55 0.72
CA PHE A 231 3.97 -33.92 -0.67
C PHE A 231 5.01 -33.30 -1.62
N PHE A 232 5.07 -31.97 -1.76
CA PHE A 232 5.97 -31.34 -2.71
C PHE A 232 7.45 -31.50 -2.36
N SER A 233 7.83 -31.28 -1.09
CA SER A 233 9.24 -31.44 -0.69
C SER A 233 9.74 -32.87 -0.92
N ARG A 234 8.94 -33.91 -0.62
CA ARG A 234 9.36 -35.29 -0.88
C ARG A 234 9.35 -35.63 -2.37
N LEU A 235 8.40 -35.13 -3.15
CA LEU A 235 8.41 -35.34 -4.61
C LEU A 235 9.59 -34.65 -5.28
N ALA A 236 9.93 -33.43 -4.87
CA ALA A 236 11.03 -32.67 -5.43
C ALA A 236 12.40 -33.23 -5.02
N ASN A 237 12.58 -33.60 -3.74
CA ASN A 237 13.88 -33.97 -3.18
C ASN A 237 14.09 -35.49 -3.03
N GLY A 238 13.01 -36.25 -2.78
CA GLY A 238 13.07 -37.68 -2.51
C GLY A 238 12.98 -38.55 -3.77
N TRP A 239 12.37 -38.04 -4.84
CA TRP A 239 12.25 -38.77 -6.11
C TRP A 239 13.23 -38.18 -7.12
N LYS A 240 14.32 -38.90 -7.39
CA LYS A 240 15.19 -38.55 -8.51
C LYS A 240 14.41 -38.80 -9.81
N GLY A 241 13.99 -37.72 -10.46
CA GLY A 241 13.46 -37.79 -11.81
C GLY A 241 14.48 -38.44 -12.76
N THR A 242 14.01 -38.96 -13.88
CA THR A 242 14.88 -39.43 -14.97
C THR A 242 15.89 -38.34 -15.32
N ALA A 243 17.13 -38.71 -15.65
CA ALA A 243 18.19 -37.76 -16.01
C ALA A 243 17.81 -36.75 -17.11
N ASP A 244 16.76 -37.04 -17.89
CA ASP A 244 16.13 -36.15 -18.87
C ASP A 244 15.53 -34.87 -18.28
N ASN A 245 15.02 -34.91 -17.04
CA ASN A 245 14.40 -33.75 -16.39
C ASN A 245 15.43 -32.71 -15.95
N ALA A 246 16.73 -33.04 -15.98
CA ALA A 246 17.81 -32.11 -15.67
C ALA A 246 18.15 -31.18 -16.85
N TYR A 247 17.65 -31.46 -18.06
CA TYR A 247 17.90 -30.67 -19.25
C TYR A 247 16.64 -29.90 -19.66
N MET A 248 16.81 -28.65 -20.09
CA MET A 248 15.73 -27.86 -20.65
C MET A 248 15.40 -28.37 -22.06
N LYS A 249 14.11 -28.56 -22.36
CA LYS A 249 13.66 -28.84 -23.72
C LYS A 249 13.58 -27.52 -24.49
N ALA A 250 14.51 -27.32 -25.42
CA ALA A 250 14.46 -26.21 -26.37
C ALA A 250 13.79 -26.65 -27.67
N ALA A 251 12.98 -25.78 -28.27
CA ALA A 251 12.39 -26.00 -29.58
C ALA A 251 12.54 -24.72 -30.40
N LEU A 252 13.17 -24.83 -31.58
CA LEU A 252 13.25 -23.74 -32.54
C LEU A 252 12.05 -23.85 -33.48
N VAL A 253 11.19 -22.83 -33.46
CA VAL A 253 10.01 -22.77 -34.33
C VAL A 253 10.27 -21.76 -35.44
N THR A 254 10.05 -22.18 -36.68
CA THR A 254 10.22 -21.35 -37.89
C THR A 254 8.91 -21.34 -38.68
N GLY A 255 8.76 -20.40 -39.62
CA GLY A 255 7.56 -20.26 -40.45
C GLY A 255 6.40 -19.51 -39.80
N VAL A 256 6.57 -19.01 -38.57
CA VAL A 256 5.62 -18.11 -37.91
C VAL A 256 6.20 -16.71 -37.89
N LEU A 257 5.52 -15.75 -38.50
CA LEU A 257 5.95 -14.36 -38.54
C LEU A 257 5.60 -13.65 -37.23
N ARG A 258 4.34 -13.78 -36.80
CA ARG A 258 3.79 -13.04 -35.66
C ARG A 258 2.53 -13.74 -35.16
N MET A 259 2.27 -13.62 -33.86
CA MET A 259 0.95 -13.88 -33.30
C MET A 259 0.18 -12.56 -33.19
N GLU A 260 -0.95 -12.46 -33.89
CA GLU A 260 -1.83 -11.30 -33.82
C GLU A 260 -2.92 -11.55 -32.77
N ARG A 261 -3.11 -10.56 -31.91
CA ARG A 261 -3.96 -10.64 -30.72
C ARG A 261 -4.88 -9.41 -30.65
N PRO A 262 -5.70 -9.13 -31.68
CA PRO A 262 -6.52 -7.91 -31.72
C PRO A 262 -7.52 -7.86 -30.57
N ASP A 263 -8.17 -8.99 -30.28
CA ASP A 263 -9.22 -9.08 -29.26
C ASP A 263 -8.72 -9.70 -27.94
N TYR A 264 -7.40 -9.86 -27.78
CA TYR A 264 -6.83 -10.51 -26.59
C TYR A 264 -7.16 -9.73 -25.32
N ASN A 265 -8.01 -10.34 -24.50
CA ASN A 265 -8.31 -9.87 -23.17
C ASN A 265 -7.43 -10.60 -22.14
N TRP A 266 -6.47 -9.87 -21.56
CA TRP A 266 -5.60 -10.37 -20.49
C TRP A 266 -6.31 -10.85 -19.21
N PHE A 267 -7.57 -10.45 -18.97
CA PHE A 267 -8.38 -10.96 -17.85
C PHE A 267 -8.99 -12.34 -18.16
N PHE A 268 -9.11 -12.69 -19.44
CA PHE A 268 -9.68 -13.96 -19.89
C PHE A 268 -8.75 -14.62 -20.93
N PRO A 269 -7.51 -15.01 -20.53
CA PRO A 269 -6.50 -15.51 -21.46
C PRO A 269 -6.90 -16.82 -22.16
N GLY A 270 -7.95 -17.49 -21.68
CA GLY A 270 -8.47 -18.73 -22.26
C GLY A 270 -9.43 -18.55 -23.44
N ARG A 271 -10.04 -17.37 -23.64
CA ARG A 271 -11.06 -17.18 -24.69
C ARG A 271 -10.47 -16.94 -26.06
N GLU A 272 -9.59 -15.95 -26.17
CA GLU A 272 -9.05 -15.49 -27.46
C GLU A 272 -7.54 -15.36 -27.34
N ARG A 273 -6.82 -16.43 -27.71
CA ARG A 273 -5.35 -16.43 -27.66
C ARG A 273 -4.72 -15.69 -28.84
N GLY A 274 -5.52 -15.33 -29.84
CA GLY A 274 -5.10 -14.71 -31.09
C GLY A 274 -4.91 -15.72 -32.21
N GLU A 275 -4.67 -15.19 -33.41
CA GLU A 275 -4.39 -15.95 -34.62
C GLU A 275 -2.90 -15.92 -34.94
N VAL A 276 -2.39 -17.04 -35.44
CA VAL A 276 -0.99 -17.15 -35.88
C VAL A 276 -0.92 -16.70 -37.33
N LYS A 277 -0.07 -15.72 -37.62
CA LYS A 277 0.28 -15.33 -38.99
C LYS A 277 1.56 -16.05 -39.39
N PHE A 278 1.43 -16.94 -40.37
CA PHE A 278 2.55 -17.65 -40.96
C PHE A 278 3.34 -16.73 -41.90
N ASP A 279 4.64 -16.96 -41.97
CA ASP A 279 5.50 -16.24 -42.91
C ASP A 279 5.29 -16.80 -44.33
N PRO A 280 4.78 -16.01 -45.29
CA PRO A 280 4.54 -16.48 -46.65
C PRO A 280 5.84 -16.73 -47.43
N MET A 281 6.98 -16.18 -46.98
CA MET A 281 8.29 -16.43 -47.59
C MET A 281 8.92 -17.73 -47.08
N PHE A 282 8.37 -18.32 -46.03
CA PHE A 282 8.83 -19.59 -45.52
C PHE A 282 8.41 -20.73 -46.45
N ASP A 283 9.43 -21.39 -47.00
CA ASP A 283 9.32 -22.53 -47.89
C ASP A 283 10.36 -23.54 -47.43
N LEU A 284 10.01 -24.83 -47.43
CA LEU A 284 10.91 -25.93 -47.07
C LEU A 284 11.20 -26.85 -48.26
N SER A 285 10.62 -26.55 -49.43
CA SER A 285 10.78 -27.33 -50.65
C SER A 285 12.11 -27.05 -51.36
N LYS A 286 12.71 -25.87 -51.15
CA LYS A 286 13.97 -25.52 -51.81
C LYS A 286 15.14 -26.27 -51.21
N ALA A 287 15.97 -26.84 -52.08
CA ALA A 287 17.15 -27.61 -51.68
C ALA A 287 18.13 -26.81 -50.81
N GLU A 288 18.27 -25.51 -51.04
CA GLU A 288 19.13 -24.63 -50.23
C GLU A 288 18.62 -24.52 -48.78
N GLN A 289 17.31 -24.42 -48.58
CA GLN A 289 16.69 -24.32 -47.25
C GLN A 289 16.79 -25.65 -46.51
N GLN A 290 16.58 -26.78 -47.19
CA GLN A 290 16.77 -28.11 -46.60
C GLN A 290 18.21 -28.32 -46.12
N ARG A 291 19.21 -27.92 -46.93
CA ARG A 291 20.62 -27.97 -46.55
C ARG A 291 20.92 -27.08 -45.35
N PHE A 292 20.32 -25.90 -45.30
CA PHE A 292 20.46 -24.99 -44.15
C PHE A 292 19.91 -25.62 -42.86
N PHE A 293 18.72 -26.22 -42.89
CA PHE A 293 18.14 -26.89 -41.72
C PHE A 293 19.01 -28.04 -41.22
N ILE A 294 19.51 -28.89 -42.13
CA ILE A 294 20.41 -29.99 -41.77
C ILE A 294 21.69 -29.44 -41.13
N LYS A 295 22.28 -28.40 -41.74
CA LYS A 295 23.47 -27.73 -41.20
C LYS A 295 23.22 -27.16 -39.82
N ALA A 296 22.08 -26.52 -39.60
CA ALA A 296 21.71 -25.99 -38.29
C ALA A 296 21.51 -27.09 -37.24
N CYS A 297 20.95 -28.25 -37.62
CA CYS A 297 20.85 -29.41 -36.73
C CYS A 297 22.25 -29.95 -36.36
N ASP A 298 23.17 -30.01 -37.33
CA ASP A 298 24.56 -30.45 -37.09
C ASP A 298 25.34 -29.46 -36.21
N GLU A 299 25.18 -28.16 -36.48
CA GLU A 299 25.74 -27.10 -35.65
C GLU A 299 25.19 -27.16 -34.23
N ALA A 300 23.88 -27.35 -34.05
CA ALA A 300 23.28 -27.48 -32.72
C ALA A 300 23.76 -28.74 -31.97
N GLN A 301 23.99 -29.85 -32.67
CA GLN A 301 24.54 -31.08 -32.08
C GLN A 301 26.01 -30.90 -31.69
N ALA A 302 26.79 -30.16 -32.48
CA ALA A 302 28.21 -29.91 -32.27
C ALA A 302 28.51 -28.72 -31.35
N GLN A 303 27.51 -27.89 -31.02
CA GLN A 303 27.69 -26.68 -30.24
C GLN A 303 28.14 -27.01 -28.81
N GLU A 304 29.33 -26.52 -28.46
CA GLU A 304 29.84 -26.53 -27.10
C GLU A 304 29.23 -25.37 -26.30
N CYS A 305 28.98 -25.61 -25.01
CA CYS A 305 28.57 -24.54 -24.11
C CYS A 305 29.79 -23.73 -23.72
N GLU A 306 29.75 -22.41 -23.96
CA GLU A 306 30.84 -21.51 -23.56
C GLU A 306 31.16 -21.69 -22.07
N GLU A 307 32.45 -21.91 -21.77
CA GLU A 307 32.99 -22.18 -20.44
C GLU A 307 32.84 -20.97 -19.52
N GLY A 308 31.73 -20.91 -18.78
CA GLY A 308 31.63 -20.11 -17.56
C GLY A 308 32.08 -20.93 -16.34
N PRO A 309 32.83 -20.35 -15.38
CA PRO A 309 33.32 -21.07 -14.22
C PRO A 309 32.14 -21.55 -13.35
N SER A 310 32.16 -22.84 -13.04
CA SER A 310 31.38 -23.56 -12.00
C SER A 310 29.84 -23.50 -11.99
N ASN A 311 29.19 -22.74 -12.87
CA ASN A 311 27.73 -22.64 -12.96
C ASN A 311 27.19 -22.78 -14.39
N SER A 312 27.93 -23.41 -15.30
CA SER A 312 27.39 -23.68 -16.64
C SER A 312 26.27 -24.74 -16.54
N PRO A 313 25.07 -24.47 -17.10
CA PRO A 313 23.92 -25.38 -17.03
C PRO A 313 24.13 -26.67 -17.85
N CYS A 314 25.21 -26.76 -18.63
CA CYS A 314 25.50 -27.88 -19.51
C CYS A 314 26.43 -28.90 -18.83
N LYS A 315 25.88 -30.01 -18.37
CA LYS A 315 26.69 -31.17 -17.94
C LYS A 315 27.28 -31.86 -19.16
N GLY A 316 28.61 -31.82 -19.28
CA GLY A 316 29.37 -32.56 -20.31
C GLY A 316 29.91 -31.72 -21.48
N GLY A 317 29.97 -30.39 -21.36
CA GLY A 317 30.61 -29.50 -22.35
C GLY A 317 29.78 -29.24 -23.61
N MET A 318 28.84 -30.11 -23.95
CA MET A 318 27.95 -29.97 -25.11
C MET A 318 26.59 -29.36 -24.75
N LEU A 319 25.99 -28.61 -25.67
CA LEU A 319 24.63 -28.07 -25.56
C LEU A 319 23.58 -29.19 -25.51
N VAL A 320 23.81 -30.23 -26.31
CA VAL A 320 22.95 -31.41 -26.38
C VAL A 320 23.51 -32.50 -25.47
N ARG A 321 22.62 -33.21 -24.78
CA ARG A 321 23.00 -34.32 -23.91
C ARG A 321 23.75 -35.38 -24.72
N ALA A 322 24.91 -35.81 -24.21
CA ALA A 322 25.67 -36.93 -24.79
C ALA A 322 24.79 -38.19 -24.91
N GLY A 323 24.73 -38.76 -26.11
CA GLY A 323 23.93 -39.95 -26.43
C GLY A 323 22.49 -39.69 -26.83
N ARG A 324 22.05 -38.41 -26.96
CA ARG A 324 20.78 -38.05 -27.57
C ARG A 324 21.04 -37.21 -28.83
N GLU A 325 20.33 -37.52 -29.90
CA GLU A 325 20.38 -36.75 -31.15
C GLU A 325 19.35 -35.61 -31.12
N VAL A 326 19.69 -34.47 -31.73
CA VAL A 326 18.74 -33.41 -32.05
C VAL A 326 17.68 -33.97 -32.98
N SER A 327 16.41 -33.88 -32.59
CA SER A 327 15.30 -34.23 -33.48
C SER A 327 15.27 -33.24 -34.64
N CYS A 328 15.60 -33.74 -35.84
CA CYS A 328 15.73 -32.95 -37.05
C CYS A 328 14.78 -33.50 -38.12
N PRO A 329 13.55 -32.97 -38.25
CA PRO A 329 12.53 -33.55 -39.11
C PRO A 329 12.94 -33.72 -40.58
N VAL A 330 13.80 -32.84 -41.09
CA VAL A 330 14.31 -32.90 -42.47
C VAL A 330 15.27 -34.08 -42.65
N ARG A 331 16.13 -34.38 -41.66
CA ARG A 331 17.04 -35.54 -41.69
C ARG A 331 16.25 -36.84 -41.57
N ASP A 332 15.31 -36.88 -40.62
CA ASP A 332 14.44 -38.05 -40.41
C ASP A 332 13.65 -38.39 -41.68
N LEU A 333 13.16 -37.37 -42.39
CA LEU A 333 12.47 -37.54 -43.67
C LEU A 333 13.42 -38.13 -44.74
N ILE A 334 14.63 -37.61 -44.88
CA ILE A 334 15.61 -38.14 -45.85
C ILE A 334 15.95 -39.60 -45.56
N ASP A 335 16.15 -39.95 -44.29
CA ASP A 335 16.49 -41.31 -43.91
C ASP A 335 15.32 -42.27 -44.12
N PHE A 336 14.08 -41.82 -43.91
CA PHE A 336 12.89 -42.57 -44.31
C PHE A 336 12.87 -42.90 -45.81
N TRP A 337 13.20 -41.94 -46.68
CA TRP A 337 13.24 -42.16 -48.14
C TRP A 337 14.40 -43.03 -48.62
N LYS A 338 15.46 -43.22 -47.83
CA LYS A 338 16.57 -44.13 -48.17
C LYS A 338 16.28 -45.59 -47.82
N VAL A 339 15.36 -45.82 -46.89
CA VAL A 339 15.03 -47.15 -46.36
C VAL A 339 13.86 -47.80 -47.11
N GLY A 340 13.03 -47.00 -47.80
CA GLY A 340 11.97 -47.47 -48.70
C GLY A 340 12.45 -47.63 -50.14
#